data_AF-A0A6A6Y6F4-F1
#
_entry.id   AF-A0A6A6Y6F4-F1
#
_cell.length_a   1.000
_cell.length_b   1.000
_cell.length_c   1.000
_cell.angle_alpha   90.00
_cell.angle_beta   90.00
_cell.angle_gamma   90.00
#
_symmetry.space_group_name_H-M   'P 1'
#
loop_
_entity.id
_entity.type
_entity.pdbx_description
1 polymer ?
#
loop_
_entity_poly.entity_id
_entity_poly.type
_entity_poly.pdbx_seq_one_letter_code
_entity_poly.pdbx_strand_id
1 'polypeptide(L)'
;MSPLQLDPAALAKLPPGDLSENIGHRVMNLAIAFLVLQSVFVVLFYISRYLNKMLNGWECWLFMPLAYIFCTALCICGVLAVKIGGEGRHIAAVLLEDPNIVTNRIKIDKAVEYIDLAAITSAKLAILCLYIRILSLWRSYRIAIYLTGTIIVLTWIAAILLSTTICHPYSYQWDPTIEGGHCGDMIRAYQFICVPNILTDFIMLLIPLPAVYKLHVQLPAKIGIFATFLTGSVGIVTSVLRMLSFLNDAQLLNDLTYNSIPTFIFTIIEAGVYLIAACMLSLRPLKRHIFKDKSFTKWVGSYLDRFSRGSSQGSISFGGLK
;
A
#
# COMPACT_ATOMS: atom_id res chain seq x y z
N MET A 1 27.65 3.91 -4.12
CA MET A 1 27.97 3.07 -5.29
C MET A 1 26.77 3.19 -6.22
N SER A 2 26.96 3.80 -7.39
CA SER A 2 25.85 4.08 -8.32
C SER A 2 25.30 2.78 -8.91
N PRO A 3 23.98 2.64 -9.09
CA PRO A 3 23.33 1.42 -9.59
C PRO A 3 23.64 1.09 -11.08
N LEU A 4 24.59 1.78 -11.70
CA LEU A 4 24.96 1.67 -13.12
C LEU A 4 26.40 1.18 -13.35
N GLN A 5 27.13 0.83 -12.29
CA GLN A 5 28.40 0.10 -12.40
C GLN A 5 28.17 -1.37 -12.01
N LEU A 6 27.37 -2.11 -12.79
CA LEU A 6 27.44 -3.57 -12.74
C LEU A 6 28.70 -4.02 -13.46
N ASP A 7 29.61 -4.61 -12.69
CA ASP A 7 30.87 -5.16 -13.16
C ASP A 7 30.61 -6.24 -14.25
N PRO A 8 31.18 -6.15 -15.46
CA PRO A 8 30.92 -7.12 -16.54
C PRO A 8 31.27 -8.57 -16.17
N ALA A 9 32.12 -8.77 -15.16
CA ALA A 9 32.45 -10.08 -14.60
C ALA A 9 31.30 -10.69 -13.76
N ALA A 10 30.39 -9.89 -13.22
CA ALA A 10 29.19 -10.35 -12.51
C ALA A 10 28.12 -10.83 -13.51
N LEU A 11 28.00 -10.15 -14.66
CA LEU A 11 27.11 -10.54 -15.77
C LEU A 11 27.51 -11.89 -16.40
N ALA A 12 28.80 -12.23 -16.38
CA ALA A 12 29.31 -13.51 -16.91
C ALA A 12 29.08 -14.73 -15.99
N LYS A 13 28.60 -14.54 -14.76
CA LYS A 13 28.34 -15.63 -13.79
C LYS A 13 26.89 -16.12 -13.75
N LEU A 14 25.99 -15.52 -14.53
CA LEU A 14 24.57 -15.93 -14.55
C LEU A 14 24.40 -17.15 -15.47
N PRO A 15 23.85 -18.28 -14.98
CA PRO A 15 23.65 -19.48 -15.78
C PRO A 15 22.66 -19.21 -16.94
N PRO A 16 22.94 -19.72 -18.17
CA PRO A 16 22.23 -19.34 -19.39
C PRO A 16 20.76 -19.79 -19.48
N GLY A 17 20.26 -20.55 -18.50
CA GLY A 17 18.86 -21.00 -18.43
C GLY A 17 17.90 -20.03 -17.71
N ASP A 18 18.41 -19.09 -16.91
CA ASP A 18 17.58 -18.22 -16.04
C ASP A 18 17.25 -16.84 -16.67
N LEU A 19 17.98 -16.38 -17.70
CA LEU A 19 17.79 -15.03 -18.27
C LEU A 19 16.42 -14.80 -18.95
N SER A 20 15.67 -15.86 -19.25
CA SER A 20 14.31 -15.75 -19.82
C SER A 20 13.19 -15.73 -18.78
N GLU A 21 13.49 -15.91 -17.49
CA GLU A 21 12.46 -15.90 -16.46
C GLU A 21 11.87 -14.48 -16.31
N ASN A 22 10.54 -14.39 -16.38
CA ASN A 22 9.80 -13.14 -16.24
C ASN A 22 8.68 -13.28 -15.21
N ILE A 23 8.90 -12.72 -14.03
CA ILE A 23 7.95 -12.72 -12.90
C ILE A 23 7.09 -11.45 -12.82
N GLY A 24 7.21 -10.53 -13.79
CA GLY A 24 6.47 -9.26 -13.84
C GLY A 24 4.95 -9.43 -13.89
N HIS A 25 4.46 -10.56 -14.39
CA HIS A 25 3.03 -10.89 -14.41
C HIS A 25 2.39 -10.89 -13.01
N ARG A 26 3.18 -11.17 -11.95
CA ARG A 26 2.71 -11.14 -10.55
C ARG A 26 2.30 -9.73 -10.11
N VAL A 27 3.12 -8.72 -10.43
CA VAL A 27 2.82 -7.31 -10.15
C VAL A 27 1.61 -6.86 -10.96
N MET A 28 1.54 -7.22 -12.24
CA MET A 28 0.43 -6.83 -13.10
C MET A 28 -0.91 -7.41 -12.63
N ASN A 29 -0.96 -8.70 -12.31
CA ASN A 29 -2.17 -9.37 -11.81
C ASN A 29 -2.64 -8.75 -10.49
N LEU A 30 -1.71 -8.48 -9.58
CA LEU A 30 -1.99 -7.85 -8.30
C LEU A 30 -2.51 -6.41 -8.47
N ALA A 31 -1.85 -5.61 -9.32
CA ALA A 31 -2.25 -4.23 -9.60
C ALA A 31 -3.67 -4.16 -10.17
N ILE A 32 -4.01 -5.04 -11.12
CA ILE A 32 -5.37 -5.12 -11.68
C ILE A 32 -6.38 -5.53 -10.61
N ALA A 33 -6.05 -6.53 -9.79
CA ALA A 33 -6.93 -7.00 -8.72
C ALA A 33 -7.22 -5.89 -7.69
N PHE A 34 -6.19 -5.17 -7.25
CA PHE A 34 -6.34 -4.06 -6.31
C PHE A 34 -7.07 -2.87 -6.93
N LEU A 35 -6.85 -2.57 -8.21
CA LEU A 35 -7.59 -1.53 -8.92
C LEU A 35 -9.09 -1.83 -8.93
N VAL A 36 -9.50 -3.04 -9.29
CA VAL A 36 -10.92 -3.43 -9.26
C VAL A 36 -11.46 -3.38 -7.83
N LEU A 37 -10.73 -3.95 -6.87
CA LEU A 37 -11.16 -4.04 -5.48
C LEU A 37 -11.36 -2.65 -4.86
N GLN A 38 -10.38 -1.77 -4.97
CA GLN A 38 -10.45 -0.42 -4.39
C GLN A 38 -11.55 0.43 -5.03
N SER A 39 -11.77 0.31 -6.35
CA SER A 39 -12.86 1.01 -7.04
C SER A 39 -14.22 0.59 -6.48
N VAL A 40 -14.45 -0.71 -6.23
CA VAL A 40 -15.69 -1.20 -5.63
C VAL A 40 -15.91 -0.60 -4.24
N PHE A 41 -14.89 -0.60 -3.38
CA PHE A 41 -14.99 -0.04 -2.03
C PHE A 41 -15.24 1.47 -2.02
N VAL A 42 -14.62 2.21 -2.95
CA VAL A 42 -14.82 3.66 -3.09
C VAL A 42 -16.22 3.98 -3.62
N VAL A 43 -16.74 3.21 -4.58
CA VAL A 43 -18.13 3.36 -5.05
C VAL A 43 -19.12 3.10 -3.91
N LEU A 44 -18.93 2.02 -3.15
CA LEU A 44 -19.75 1.72 -1.97
C LEU A 44 -19.67 2.84 -0.92
N PHE A 45 -18.49 3.43 -0.74
CA PHE A 45 -18.30 4.59 0.13
C PHE A 45 -19.13 5.80 -0.33
N TYR A 46 -19.10 6.16 -1.61
CA TYR A 46 -19.88 7.30 -2.11
C TYR A 46 -21.39 7.06 -2.03
N ILE A 47 -21.85 5.84 -2.37
CA ILE A 47 -23.26 5.44 -2.19
C ILE A 47 -23.66 5.59 -0.72
N SER A 48 -22.82 5.11 0.21
CA SER A 48 -23.06 5.24 1.65
C SER A 48 -23.30 6.68 2.09
N ARG A 49 -22.52 7.62 1.53
CA ARG A 49 -22.61 9.04 1.88
C ARG A 49 -23.77 9.76 1.21
N TYR A 50 -24.09 9.39 -0.02
CA TYR A 50 -25.30 9.88 -0.67
C TYR A 50 -26.56 9.54 0.15
N LEU A 51 -26.60 8.31 0.69
CA LEU A 51 -27.71 7.84 1.53
C LEU A 51 -27.69 8.43 2.96
N ASN A 52 -26.52 8.76 3.51
CA ASN A 52 -26.35 9.28 4.89
C ASN A 52 -25.79 10.71 4.92
N LYS A 53 -26.64 11.71 4.58
CA LYS A 53 -26.27 13.13 4.52
C LYS A 53 -25.76 13.72 5.84
N MET A 54 -26.13 13.14 6.99
CA MET A 54 -25.72 13.59 8.35
C MET A 54 -24.22 13.47 8.61
N LEU A 55 -23.48 12.75 7.77
CA LEU A 55 -22.05 12.53 7.95
C LEU A 55 -21.18 13.23 6.89
N ASN A 56 -21.72 14.13 6.07
CA ASN A 56 -20.93 14.88 5.08
C ASN A 56 -19.93 15.81 5.79
N GLY A 57 -18.65 15.63 5.51
CA GLY A 57 -17.56 16.52 5.92
C GLY A 57 -16.71 16.82 4.70
N TRP A 58 -16.23 18.04 4.59
CA TRP A 58 -15.40 18.49 3.47
C TRP A 58 -14.10 17.67 3.38
N GLU A 59 -13.57 17.22 4.53
CA GLU A 59 -12.34 16.42 4.59
C GLU A 59 -12.51 15.06 3.89
N CYS A 60 -13.71 14.45 4.00
CA CYS A 60 -14.02 13.19 3.31
C CYS A 60 -14.17 13.38 1.79
N TRP A 61 -14.58 14.57 1.35
CA TRP A 61 -14.72 14.90 -0.07
C TRP A 61 -13.40 15.30 -0.72
N LEU A 62 -12.39 15.67 0.08
CA LEU A 62 -11.05 16.00 -0.41
C LEU A 62 -10.10 14.80 -0.32
N PHE A 63 -9.85 14.28 0.89
CA PHE A 63 -8.80 13.29 1.10
C PHE A 63 -9.12 11.91 0.52
N MET A 64 -10.40 11.51 0.51
CA MET A 64 -10.81 10.20 0.01
C MET A 64 -10.65 10.04 -1.52
N PRO A 65 -11.18 10.96 -2.37
CA PRO A 65 -10.90 10.89 -3.80
C PRO A 65 -9.42 11.10 -4.11
N LEU A 66 -8.72 11.95 -3.36
CA LEU A 66 -7.28 12.14 -3.54
C LEU A 66 -6.51 10.83 -3.31
N ALA A 67 -6.82 10.11 -2.23
CA ALA A 67 -6.23 8.80 -1.95
C ALA A 67 -6.55 7.76 -3.03
N TYR A 68 -7.78 7.76 -3.55
CA TYR A 68 -8.17 6.88 -4.65
C TYR A 68 -7.42 7.18 -5.95
N ILE A 69 -7.25 8.47 -6.30
CA ILE A 69 -6.50 8.89 -7.49
C ILE A 69 -5.04 8.41 -7.38
N PHE A 70 -4.38 8.66 -6.25
CA PHE A 70 -3.00 8.25 -6.06
C PHE A 70 -2.84 6.72 -6.00
N CYS A 71 -3.72 5.98 -5.32
CA CYS A 71 -3.67 4.50 -5.33
C CYS A 71 -3.91 3.92 -6.73
N THR A 72 -4.78 4.53 -7.52
CA THR A 72 -5.01 4.12 -8.92
C THR A 72 -3.79 4.43 -9.79
N ALA A 73 -3.19 5.61 -9.61
CA ALA A 73 -1.95 5.98 -10.30
C ALA A 73 -0.81 5.00 -9.94
N LEU A 74 -0.71 4.58 -8.68
CA LEU A 74 0.27 3.57 -8.24
C LEU A 74 0.08 2.23 -8.96
N CYS A 75 -1.16 1.76 -9.07
CA CYS A 75 -1.48 0.53 -9.81
C CYS A 75 -1.12 0.66 -11.30
N ILE A 76 -1.41 1.80 -11.92
CA ILE A 76 -1.04 2.08 -13.32
C ILE A 76 0.48 2.10 -13.48
N CYS A 77 1.21 2.76 -12.59
CA CYS A 77 2.67 2.78 -12.58
C CYS A 77 3.26 1.38 -12.43
N GLY A 78 2.66 0.50 -11.62
CA GLY A 78 3.07 -0.91 -11.54
C GLY A 78 2.91 -1.67 -12.86
N VAL A 79 1.84 -1.42 -13.61
CA VAL A 79 1.67 -1.99 -14.96
C VAL A 79 2.70 -1.41 -15.94
N LEU A 80 2.97 -0.10 -15.87
CA LEU A 80 3.97 0.56 -16.71
C LEU A 80 5.40 0.10 -16.38
N ALA A 81 5.70 -0.15 -15.10
CA ALA A 81 7.00 -0.64 -14.66
C ALA A 81 7.34 -2.00 -15.29
N VAL A 82 6.35 -2.89 -15.39
CA VAL A 82 6.52 -4.19 -16.06
C VAL A 82 6.59 -4.04 -17.58
N LYS A 83 5.72 -3.23 -18.19
CA LYS A 83 5.63 -3.12 -19.66
C LYS A 83 6.76 -2.31 -20.30
N ILE A 84 7.20 -1.25 -19.64
CA ILE A 84 8.15 -0.26 -20.19
C ILE A 84 9.47 -0.28 -19.41
N GLY A 85 9.43 -0.53 -18.10
CA GLY A 85 10.62 -0.56 -17.25
C GLY A 85 11.33 -1.93 -17.18
N GLY A 86 10.73 -2.99 -17.75
CA GLY A 86 11.32 -4.33 -17.74
C GLY A 86 11.33 -5.00 -16.37
N GLU A 87 10.58 -4.49 -15.38
CA GLU A 87 10.50 -5.07 -14.03
C GLU A 87 10.10 -6.55 -14.06
N GLY A 88 10.82 -7.38 -13.29
CA GLY A 88 10.62 -8.82 -13.23
C GLY A 88 11.41 -9.65 -14.24
N ARG A 89 12.22 -9.01 -15.08
CA ARG A 89 13.27 -9.64 -15.89
C ARG A 89 14.63 -9.42 -15.24
N HIS A 90 15.58 -10.31 -15.48
CA HIS A 90 16.96 -10.12 -15.02
C HIS A 90 17.58 -8.88 -15.68
N ILE A 91 18.25 -8.04 -14.89
CA ILE A 91 18.85 -6.78 -15.39
C ILE A 91 19.82 -7.00 -16.55
N ALA A 92 20.53 -8.13 -16.55
CA ALA A 92 21.42 -8.55 -17.62
C ALA A 92 20.70 -8.72 -18.97
N ALA A 93 19.50 -9.32 -18.97
CA ALA A 93 18.71 -9.52 -20.18
C ALA A 93 18.15 -8.20 -20.72
N VAL A 94 17.82 -7.26 -19.83
CA VAL A 94 17.29 -5.94 -20.18
C VAL A 94 18.37 -5.06 -20.82
N LEU A 95 19.58 -5.06 -20.24
CA LEU A 95 20.71 -4.29 -20.76
C LEU A 95 21.19 -4.77 -22.14
N LEU A 96 21.06 -6.07 -22.43
CA LEU A 96 21.39 -6.64 -23.74
C LEU A 96 20.38 -6.26 -24.83
N GLU A 97 19.14 -5.96 -24.46
CA GLU A 97 18.06 -5.62 -25.41
C GLU A 97 18.05 -4.13 -25.74
N ASP A 98 17.98 -3.26 -24.73
CA ASP A 98 18.07 -1.81 -24.92
C ASP A 98 18.47 -1.10 -23.60
N PRO A 99 19.63 -0.41 -23.56
CA PRO A 99 20.06 0.32 -22.36
C PRO A 99 19.08 1.45 -21.97
N ASN A 100 18.27 1.97 -22.89
CA ASN A 100 17.29 3.02 -22.59
C ASN A 100 16.16 2.54 -21.66
N ILE A 101 15.89 1.24 -21.61
CA ILE A 101 14.87 0.65 -20.73
C ILE A 101 15.24 0.89 -19.26
N VAL A 102 16.53 0.84 -18.91
CA VAL A 102 17.01 1.07 -17.54
C VAL A 102 16.79 2.52 -17.11
N THR A 103 17.02 3.48 -18.01
CA THR A 103 16.73 4.90 -17.74
C THR A 103 15.24 5.14 -17.55
N ASN A 104 14.39 4.49 -18.37
CA ASN A 104 12.93 4.58 -18.22
C ASN A 104 12.45 3.95 -16.91
N ARG A 105 13.05 2.83 -16.50
CA ARG A 105 12.78 2.19 -15.21
C ARG A 105 13.05 3.12 -14.04
N ILE A 106 14.24 3.74 -13.97
CA ILE A 106 14.60 4.64 -12.86
C ILE A 106 13.60 5.81 -12.76
N LYS A 107 13.14 6.34 -13.91
CA LYS A 107 12.10 7.38 -13.95
C LYS A 107 10.76 6.87 -13.42
N ILE A 108 10.35 5.65 -13.77
CA ILE A 108 9.11 5.03 -13.27
C ILE A 108 9.21 4.76 -11.77
N ASP A 109 10.31 4.20 -11.29
CA ASP A 109 10.54 3.92 -9.86
C ASP A 109 10.47 5.21 -9.03
N LYS A 110 10.99 6.31 -9.57
CA LYS A 110 10.86 7.62 -8.94
C LYS A 110 9.44 8.16 -8.93
N ALA A 111 8.70 7.99 -10.03
CA ALA A 111 7.28 8.32 -10.03
C ALA A 111 6.49 7.50 -9.00
N VAL A 112 6.78 6.20 -8.89
CA VAL A 112 6.19 5.28 -7.90
C VAL A 112 6.48 5.76 -6.49
N GLU A 113 7.72 6.14 -6.18
CA GLU A 113 8.13 6.67 -4.87
C GLU A 113 7.26 7.87 -4.45
N TYR A 114 7.09 8.88 -5.32
CA TYR A 114 6.28 10.06 -5.01
C TYR A 114 4.79 9.75 -4.91
N ILE A 115 4.26 8.91 -5.81
CA ILE A 115 2.84 8.56 -5.84
C ILE A 115 2.47 7.72 -4.62
N ASP A 116 3.31 6.78 -4.22
CA ASP A 116 3.10 5.94 -3.05
C ASP A 116 3.07 6.78 -1.76
N LEU A 117 4.05 7.67 -1.57
CA LEU A 117 4.08 8.60 -0.45
C LEU A 117 2.81 9.46 -0.37
N ALA A 118 2.32 9.94 -1.51
CA ALA A 118 1.07 10.69 -1.58
C ALA A 118 -0.17 9.83 -1.30
N ALA A 119 -0.21 8.59 -1.80
CA ALA A 119 -1.29 7.63 -1.58
C ALA A 119 -1.43 7.27 -0.10
N ILE A 120 -0.33 6.89 0.55
CA ILE A 120 -0.31 6.54 1.97
C ILE A 120 -0.68 7.74 2.83
N THR A 121 -0.07 8.90 2.60
CA THR A 121 -0.37 10.12 3.39
C THR A 121 -1.83 10.53 3.28
N SER A 122 -2.39 10.57 2.07
CA SER A 122 -3.80 10.94 1.86
C SER A 122 -4.76 9.93 2.49
N ALA A 123 -4.48 8.63 2.40
CA ALA A 123 -5.28 7.59 3.06
C ALA A 123 -5.21 7.68 4.59
N LYS A 124 -4.02 7.90 5.17
CA LYS A 124 -3.83 8.10 6.62
C LYS A 124 -4.57 9.34 7.12
N LEU A 125 -4.49 10.46 6.39
CA LEU A 125 -5.23 11.67 6.70
C LEU A 125 -6.75 11.44 6.63
N ALA A 126 -7.25 10.70 5.64
CA ALA A 126 -8.67 10.34 5.56
C ALA A 126 -9.12 9.54 6.80
N ILE A 127 -8.31 8.59 7.26
CA ILE A 127 -8.58 7.82 8.50
C ILE A 127 -8.59 8.73 9.73
N LEU A 128 -7.60 9.63 9.87
CA LEU A 128 -7.54 10.57 10.99
C LEU A 128 -8.73 11.54 11.01
N CYS A 129 -9.18 12.03 9.86
CA CYS A 129 -10.39 12.85 9.77
C CYS A 129 -11.64 12.09 10.26
N LEU A 130 -11.74 10.79 9.94
CA LEU A 130 -12.82 9.94 10.47
C LEU A 130 -12.69 9.75 11.99
N TYR A 131 -11.48 9.59 12.50
CA TYR A 131 -11.23 9.50 13.94
C TYR A 131 -11.62 10.79 14.67
N ILE A 132 -11.32 11.97 14.12
CA ILE A 132 -11.76 13.24 14.72
C ILE A 132 -13.28 13.24 14.82
N ARG A 133 -14.00 12.89 13.76
CA ARG A 133 -15.47 12.93 13.79
C ARG A 133 -16.08 11.98 14.82
N ILE A 134 -15.43 10.85 15.10
CA ILE A 134 -15.95 9.82 16.00
C ILE A 134 -15.51 10.05 17.45
N LEU A 135 -14.25 10.42 17.66
CA LEU A 135 -13.59 10.45 18.97
C LEU A 135 -13.37 11.87 19.51
N SER A 136 -13.77 12.92 18.77
CA SER A 136 -13.63 14.33 19.19
C SER A 136 -14.38 14.69 20.47
N LEU A 137 -15.21 13.82 21.02
CA LEU A 137 -15.85 14.07 22.32
C LEU A 137 -14.84 14.40 23.43
N TRP A 138 -13.61 13.88 23.34
CA TRP A 138 -12.57 14.04 24.35
C TRP A 138 -11.40 14.89 23.81
N ARG A 139 -10.98 15.91 24.57
CA ARG A 139 -9.92 16.85 24.15
C ARG A 139 -8.56 16.17 23.91
N SER A 140 -8.22 15.16 24.72
CA SER A 140 -6.98 14.39 24.58
C SER A 140 -6.88 13.68 23.23
N TYR A 141 -7.97 13.09 22.74
CA TYR A 141 -8.01 12.42 21.44
C TYR A 141 -7.86 13.42 20.28
N ARG A 142 -8.47 14.60 20.39
CA ARG A 142 -8.29 15.65 19.36
C ARG A 142 -6.82 16.04 19.23
N ILE A 143 -6.16 16.30 20.36
CA ILE A 143 -4.73 16.69 20.38
C ILE A 143 -3.87 15.58 19.76
N ALA A 144 -4.07 14.33 20.18
CA ALA A 144 -3.33 13.19 19.63
C ALA A 144 -3.51 13.07 18.11
N ILE A 145 -4.74 13.19 17.60
CA ILE A 145 -5.02 13.08 16.16
C ILE A 145 -4.39 14.25 15.39
N TYR A 146 -4.53 15.50 15.85
CA TYR A 146 -3.91 16.64 15.18
C TYR A 146 -2.38 16.54 15.17
N LEU A 147 -1.76 16.16 16.30
CA LEU A 147 -0.32 15.94 16.36
C LEU A 147 0.13 14.84 15.38
N THR A 148 -0.58 13.72 15.34
CA THR A 148 -0.28 12.62 14.40
C THR A 148 -0.41 13.09 12.95
N GLY A 149 -1.46 13.84 12.62
CA GLY A 149 -1.67 14.39 11.28
C GLY A 149 -0.56 15.36 10.87
N THR A 150 -0.13 16.23 11.79
CA THR A 150 1.00 17.14 11.56
C THR A 150 2.29 16.38 11.29
N ILE A 151 2.59 15.34 12.08
CA ILE A 151 3.78 14.49 11.87
C ILE A 151 3.74 13.85 10.48
N ILE A 152 2.61 13.25 10.09
CA ILE A 152 2.45 12.62 8.77
C ILE A 152 2.73 13.61 7.63
N VAL A 153 2.16 14.81 7.69
CA VAL A 153 2.36 15.85 6.65
C VAL A 153 3.80 16.33 6.62
N LEU A 154 4.42 16.57 7.77
CA LEU A 154 5.82 17.00 7.85
C LEU A 154 6.76 15.92 7.32
N THR A 155 6.54 14.65 7.66
CA THR A 155 7.31 13.52 7.15
C THR A 155 7.15 13.39 5.63
N TRP A 156 5.94 13.58 5.10
CA TRP A 156 5.70 13.56 3.65
C TRP A 156 6.45 14.68 2.91
N ILE A 157 6.39 15.92 3.42
CA ILE A 157 7.14 17.05 2.86
C ILE A 157 8.65 16.79 2.92
N ALA A 158 9.15 16.33 4.06
CA ALA A 158 10.57 16.00 4.24
C ALA A 158 11.03 14.90 3.29
N ALA A 159 10.20 13.86 3.08
CA ALA A 159 10.51 12.77 2.15
C ALA A 159 10.61 13.26 0.71
N ILE A 160 9.68 14.11 0.26
CA ILE A 160 9.73 14.70 -1.09
C ILE A 160 10.99 15.55 -1.25
N LEU A 161 11.24 16.46 -0.31
CA LEU A 161 12.41 17.34 -0.36
C LEU A 161 13.69 16.51 -0.42
N LEU A 162 13.85 15.54 0.48
CA LEU A 162 15.02 14.67 0.52
C LEU A 162 15.20 13.91 -0.79
N SER A 163 14.13 13.33 -1.35
CA SER A 163 14.19 12.59 -2.62
C SER A 163 14.55 13.51 -3.81
N THR A 164 14.14 14.78 -3.79
CA THR A 164 14.51 15.76 -4.83
C THR A 164 15.92 16.34 -4.69
N THR A 165 16.44 16.46 -3.46
CA THR A 165 17.75 17.11 -3.19
C THR A 165 18.89 16.13 -2.95
N ILE A 166 18.61 14.82 -2.89
CA ILE A 166 19.65 13.83 -2.61
C ILE A 166 20.74 13.77 -3.68
N CYS A 167 20.43 14.11 -4.93
CA CYS A 167 21.39 14.13 -6.04
C CYS A 167 21.55 15.54 -6.61
N HIS A 168 22.81 15.92 -6.87
CA HIS A 168 23.17 17.19 -7.50
C HIS A 168 24.06 16.92 -8.73
N PRO A 169 23.62 17.26 -9.96
CA PRO A 169 22.26 17.70 -10.33
C PRO A 169 21.22 16.58 -10.18
N TYR A 170 19.92 16.93 -10.09
CA TYR A 170 18.83 15.94 -9.96
C TYR A 170 18.85 14.88 -11.08
N SER A 171 19.29 15.27 -12.27
CA SER A 171 19.46 14.38 -13.42
C SER A 171 20.52 13.29 -13.23
N TYR A 172 21.45 13.46 -12.30
CA TYR A 172 22.49 12.47 -12.00
C TYR A 172 21.89 11.14 -11.48
N GLN A 173 20.64 11.18 -11.01
CA GLN A 173 19.93 10.00 -10.55
C GLN A 173 19.63 8.98 -11.65
N TRP A 174 19.39 9.43 -12.89
CA TRP A 174 19.12 8.54 -14.03
C TRP A 174 20.20 8.61 -15.11
N ASP A 175 21.12 9.58 -15.01
CA ASP A 175 22.27 9.72 -15.88
C ASP A 175 23.54 9.91 -15.03
N PRO A 176 24.21 8.80 -14.65
CA PRO A 176 25.43 8.84 -13.84
C PRO A 176 26.65 9.27 -14.67
N THR A 177 26.50 9.55 -15.96
CA THR A 177 27.61 9.96 -16.82
C THR A 177 27.91 11.46 -16.70
N ILE A 178 27.06 12.21 -16.00
CA ILE A 178 27.25 13.64 -15.75
C ILE A 178 28.46 13.86 -14.84
N GLU A 179 29.49 14.52 -15.38
CA GLU A 179 30.71 14.85 -14.65
C GLU A 179 30.43 15.76 -13.44
N GLY A 180 31.07 15.44 -12.31
CA GLY A 180 30.89 16.19 -11.06
C GLY A 180 29.56 15.93 -10.33
N GLY A 181 28.71 15.05 -10.87
CA GLY A 181 27.48 14.63 -10.21
C GLY A 181 27.75 13.80 -8.96
N HIS A 182 26.99 14.04 -7.90
CA HIS A 182 27.04 13.21 -6.70
C HIS A 182 25.63 13.03 -6.11
N CYS A 183 25.42 11.89 -5.47
CA CYS A 183 24.24 11.60 -4.68
C CYS A 183 24.64 11.31 -3.24
N GLY A 184 23.81 11.72 -2.29
CA GLY A 184 23.88 11.28 -0.90
C GLY A 184 23.54 9.80 -0.74
N ASP A 185 23.63 9.31 0.50
CA ASP A 185 23.31 7.93 0.84
C ASP A 185 21.78 7.70 0.82
N MET A 186 21.29 7.13 -0.28
CA MET A 186 19.88 6.84 -0.48
C MET A 186 19.33 5.85 0.55
N ILE A 187 20.13 4.86 0.97
CA ILE A 187 19.68 3.84 1.92
C ILE A 187 19.42 4.49 3.27
N ARG A 188 20.35 5.32 3.75
CA ARG A 188 20.17 6.07 5.00
C ARG A 188 18.97 7.01 4.92
N ALA A 189 18.82 7.72 3.81
CA ALA A 189 17.66 8.61 3.58
C ALA A 189 16.33 7.85 3.72
N TYR A 190 16.21 6.67 3.10
CA TYR A 190 15.03 5.82 3.23
C TYR A 190 14.80 5.32 4.66
N GLN A 191 15.86 4.91 5.36
CA GLN A 191 15.76 4.47 6.76
C GLN A 191 15.20 5.58 7.67
N PHE A 192 15.64 6.82 7.48
CA PHE A 192 15.13 7.97 8.25
C PHE A 192 13.65 8.27 8.00
N ILE A 193 13.15 8.04 6.79
CA ILE A 193 11.73 8.23 6.45
C ILE A 193 10.86 7.06 6.97
N CYS A 194 11.40 5.84 6.99
CA CYS A 194 10.65 4.66 7.44
C CYS A 194 10.27 4.72 8.93
N VAL A 195 11.17 5.21 9.79
CA VAL A 195 10.94 5.29 11.25
C VAL A 195 9.67 6.10 11.62
N PRO A 196 9.51 7.36 11.19
CA PRO A 196 8.30 8.12 11.49
C PRO A 196 7.05 7.51 10.83
N ASN A 197 7.18 6.89 9.65
CA ASN A 197 6.04 6.22 9.02
C ASN A 197 5.49 5.10 9.91
N ILE A 198 6.35 4.18 10.35
CA ILE A 198 6.01 3.08 11.28
C ILE A 198 5.44 3.63 12.59
N LEU A 199 6.07 4.67 13.15
CA LEU A 199 5.60 5.29 14.40
C LEU A 199 4.18 5.84 14.26
N THR A 200 3.88 6.51 13.14
CA THR A 200 2.52 7.03 12.88
C THR A 200 1.50 5.90 12.77
N ASP A 201 1.87 4.76 12.19
CA ASP A 201 0.99 3.59 12.11
C ASP A 201 0.66 2.98 13.47
N PHE A 202 1.66 2.85 14.34
CA PHE A 202 1.45 2.42 15.72
C PHE A 202 0.53 3.39 16.46
N ILE A 203 0.77 4.70 16.36
CA ILE A 203 -0.07 5.70 17.03
C ILE A 203 -1.52 5.63 16.51
N MET A 204 -1.72 5.54 15.20
CA MET A 204 -3.05 5.41 14.58
C MET A 204 -3.81 4.15 15.04
N LEU A 205 -3.08 3.07 15.29
CA LEU A 205 -3.64 1.83 15.83
C LEU A 205 -4.02 1.97 17.32
N LEU A 206 -3.22 2.69 18.09
CA LEU A 206 -3.46 2.91 19.52
C LEU A 206 -4.61 3.90 19.80
N ILE A 207 -4.81 4.92 18.96
CA ILE A 207 -5.85 5.95 19.15
C ILE A 207 -7.24 5.35 19.43
N PRO A 208 -7.79 4.42 18.62
CA PRO A 208 -9.15 3.92 18.87
C PRO A 208 -9.25 2.93 20.03
N LEU A 209 -8.15 2.28 20.48
CA LEU A 209 -8.23 1.18 21.45
C LEU A 209 -8.87 1.56 22.79
N PRO A 210 -8.46 2.64 23.48
CA PRO A 210 -9.00 2.95 24.80
C PRO A 210 -10.49 3.36 24.73
N ALA A 211 -10.92 3.98 23.62
CA ALA A 211 -12.33 4.31 23.40
C ALA A 211 -13.21 3.05 23.30
N VAL A 212 -12.63 1.94 22.86
CA VAL A 212 -13.30 0.67 22.63
C VAL A 212 -13.39 -0.14 23.90
N TYR A 213 -12.33 -0.13 24.71
CA TYR A 213 -12.35 -0.79 26.03
C TYR A 213 -13.34 -0.14 27.00
N LYS A 214 -13.55 1.18 26.90
CA LYS A 214 -14.42 1.92 27.83
C LYS A 214 -15.89 1.96 27.43
N LEU A 215 -16.21 1.71 26.16
CA LEU A 215 -17.57 1.83 25.65
C LEU A 215 -18.04 0.44 25.18
N HIS A 216 -19.21 -0.03 25.61
CA HIS A 216 -19.82 -1.26 25.09
C HIS A 216 -20.21 -1.08 23.62
N VAL A 217 -19.21 -1.08 22.73
CA VAL A 217 -19.41 -0.69 21.33
C VAL A 217 -20.06 -1.82 20.57
N GLN A 218 -21.12 -1.48 19.83
CA GLN A 218 -21.80 -2.40 18.93
C GLN A 218 -20.81 -2.93 17.86
N LEU A 219 -21.03 -4.17 17.42
CA LEU A 219 -20.25 -4.90 16.39
C LEU A 219 -19.66 -4.05 15.23
N PRO A 220 -20.37 -3.07 14.62
CA PRO A 220 -19.80 -2.24 13.54
C PRO A 220 -18.59 -1.39 13.93
N ALA A 221 -18.51 -0.90 15.17
CA ALA A 221 -17.32 -0.20 15.62
C ALA A 221 -16.13 -1.18 15.70
N LYS A 222 -16.37 -2.37 16.29
CA LYS A 222 -15.42 -3.48 16.41
C LYS A 222 -14.78 -3.87 15.07
N ILE A 223 -15.58 -3.93 14.00
CA ILE A 223 -15.09 -4.23 12.65
C ILE A 223 -14.15 -3.14 12.12
N GLY A 224 -14.48 -1.86 12.29
CA GLY A 224 -13.59 -0.80 11.80
C GLY A 224 -12.28 -0.71 12.59
N ILE A 225 -12.28 -1.09 13.87
CA ILE A 225 -11.04 -1.19 14.68
C ILE A 225 -10.20 -2.36 14.23
N PHE A 226 -10.84 -3.49 13.92
CA PHE A 226 -10.16 -4.64 13.32
C PHE A 226 -9.55 -4.27 11.97
N ALA A 227 -10.25 -3.49 11.13
CA ALA A 227 -9.71 -3.01 9.87
C ALA A 227 -8.46 -2.13 10.08
N THR A 228 -8.47 -1.20 11.03
CA THR A 228 -7.30 -0.35 11.33
C THR A 228 -6.15 -1.12 11.97
N PHE A 229 -6.46 -2.15 12.75
CA PHE A 229 -5.45 -3.06 13.28
C PHE A 229 -4.80 -3.87 12.16
N LEU A 230 -5.62 -4.37 11.23
CA LEU A 230 -5.16 -5.10 10.06
C LEU A 230 -4.24 -4.22 9.20
N THR A 231 -4.63 -2.98 8.92
CA THR A 231 -3.79 -2.06 8.12
C THR A 231 -2.48 -1.72 8.79
N GLY A 232 -2.51 -1.42 10.09
CA GLY A 232 -1.29 -1.15 10.86
C GLY A 232 -0.36 -2.35 10.87
N SER A 233 -0.91 -3.57 11.00
CA SER A 233 -0.10 -4.79 10.95
C SER A 233 0.54 -5.03 9.58
N VAL A 234 -0.18 -4.74 8.49
CA VAL A 234 0.36 -4.83 7.13
C VAL A 234 1.48 -3.83 6.94
N GLY A 235 1.29 -2.55 7.32
CA GLY A 235 2.33 -1.52 7.22
C GLY A 235 3.60 -1.82 8.02
N ILE A 236 3.45 -2.46 9.20
CA ILE A 236 4.61 -2.92 9.98
C ILE A 236 5.35 -4.04 9.25
N VAL A 237 4.61 -5.02 8.69
CA VAL A 237 5.22 -6.12 7.93
C VAL A 237 5.91 -5.61 6.68
N THR A 238 5.28 -4.72 5.90
CA THR A 238 5.90 -4.14 4.71
C THR A 238 7.16 -3.35 5.06
N SER A 239 7.12 -2.58 6.15
CA SER A 239 8.27 -1.82 6.63
C SER A 239 9.43 -2.71 7.08
N VAL A 240 9.16 -3.80 7.81
CA VAL A 240 10.20 -4.77 8.22
C VAL A 240 10.80 -5.46 7.02
N LEU A 241 9.98 -5.91 6.07
CA LEU A 241 10.47 -6.56 4.85
C LEU A 241 11.32 -5.62 4.02
N ARG A 242 10.89 -4.36 3.86
CA ARG A 242 11.66 -3.33 3.16
C ARG A 242 13.00 -3.07 3.85
N MET A 243 13.01 -3.02 5.18
CA MET A 243 14.25 -2.88 5.96
C MET A 243 15.18 -4.09 5.75
N LEU A 244 14.67 -5.32 5.77
CA LEU A 244 15.46 -6.52 5.53
C LEU A 244 16.03 -6.56 4.10
N SER A 245 15.26 -6.13 3.10
CA SER A 245 15.73 -6.01 1.71
C SER A 245 16.90 -5.03 1.57
N PHE A 246 16.90 -3.93 2.34
CA PHE A 246 17.99 -2.96 2.36
C PHE A 246 19.20 -3.40 3.19
N LEU A 247 19.05 -4.36 4.11
CA LEU A 247 20.19 -4.87 4.90
C LEU A 247 20.93 -6.01 4.17
N ASN A 248 20.27 -6.72 3.26
CA ASN A 248 20.87 -7.78 2.43
C ASN A 248 21.46 -7.22 1.12
N ASP A 249 22.27 -6.15 1.24
CA ASP A 249 22.87 -5.37 0.14
C ASP A 249 23.45 -6.24 -1.00
N ALA A 250 24.07 -7.38 -0.67
CA ALA A 250 24.76 -8.23 -1.64
C ALA A 250 23.84 -8.93 -2.65
N GLN A 251 22.58 -9.25 -2.31
CA GLN A 251 21.66 -9.94 -3.23
C GLN A 251 20.81 -8.95 -4.05
N LEU A 252 20.42 -7.83 -3.42
CA LEU A 252 19.63 -6.79 -4.09
C LEU A 252 20.43 -6.13 -5.22
N LEU A 253 21.72 -5.87 -5.00
CA LEU A 253 22.60 -5.22 -5.99
C LEU A 253 22.96 -6.12 -7.18
N ASN A 254 22.88 -7.45 -7.04
CA ASN A 254 23.19 -8.37 -8.13
C ASN A 254 22.11 -8.39 -9.21
N ASP A 255 20.83 -8.25 -8.82
CA ASP A 255 19.72 -8.17 -9.77
C ASP A 255 18.56 -7.33 -9.25
N LEU A 256 18.72 -6.01 -9.41
CA LEU A 256 17.74 -5.03 -8.93
C LEU A 256 16.37 -5.21 -9.61
N THR A 257 16.32 -5.63 -10.87
CA THR A 257 15.07 -5.68 -11.65
C THR A 257 14.24 -6.93 -11.32
N TYR A 258 14.89 -8.05 -10.98
CA TYR A 258 14.19 -9.25 -10.51
C TYR A 258 13.81 -9.15 -9.03
N ASN A 259 14.73 -8.64 -8.19
CA ASN A 259 14.54 -8.61 -6.73
C ASN A 259 13.66 -7.45 -6.23
N SER A 260 13.34 -6.47 -7.07
CA SER A 260 12.40 -5.39 -6.74
C SER A 260 10.93 -5.82 -6.73
N ILE A 261 10.58 -6.93 -7.38
CA ILE A 261 9.20 -7.42 -7.53
C ILE A 261 8.46 -7.56 -6.19
N PRO A 262 9.02 -8.23 -5.16
CA PRO A 262 8.33 -8.37 -3.88
C PRO A 262 8.11 -7.01 -3.20
N THR A 263 9.10 -6.12 -3.24
CA THR A 263 8.99 -4.77 -2.69
C THR A 263 7.85 -3.99 -3.34
N PHE A 264 7.74 -4.06 -4.66
CA PHE A 264 6.68 -3.41 -5.42
C PHE A 264 5.29 -3.96 -5.07
N ILE A 265 5.17 -5.29 -4.94
CA ILE A 265 3.95 -5.97 -4.50
C ILE A 265 3.50 -5.45 -3.13
N PHE A 266 4.43 -5.33 -2.17
CA PHE A 266 4.11 -4.82 -0.84
C PHE A 266 3.68 -3.37 -0.86
N THR A 267 4.31 -2.53 -1.69
CA THR A 267 3.91 -1.13 -1.87
C THR A 267 2.47 -0.99 -2.37
N ILE A 268 2.07 -1.76 -3.39
CA ILE A 268 0.67 -1.76 -3.89
C ILE A 268 -0.31 -2.22 -2.81
N ILE A 269 0.03 -3.31 -2.10
CA ILE A 269 -0.81 -3.87 -1.04
C ILE A 269 -0.97 -2.85 0.09
N GLU A 270 0.11 -2.22 0.52
CA GLU A 270 0.11 -1.25 1.61
C GLU A 270 -0.84 -0.08 1.33
N ALA A 271 -0.62 0.64 0.22
CA ALA A 271 -1.46 1.76 -0.16
C ALA A 271 -2.94 1.35 -0.35
N GLY A 272 -3.19 0.23 -1.03
CA GLY A 272 -4.54 -0.28 -1.26
C GLY A 272 -5.26 -0.68 0.02
N VAL A 273 -4.57 -1.31 0.96
CA VAL A 273 -5.13 -1.72 2.26
C VAL A 273 -5.51 -0.50 3.11
N TYR A 274 -4.68 0.55 3.15
CA TYR A 274 -5.03 1.80 3.82
C TYR A 274 -6.31 2.42 3.25
N LEU A 275 -6.43 2.49 1.92
CA LEU A 275 -7.60 3.04 1.25
C LEU A 275 -8.87 2.22 1.54
N ILE A 276 -8.78 0.89 1.44
CA ILE A 276 -9.91 -0.01 1.74
C ILE A 276 -10.34 0.14 3.20
N ALA A 277 -9.40 0.24 4.14
CA ALA A 277 -9.75 0.43 5.54
C ALA A 277 -10.40 1.79 5.82
N ALA A 278 -9.95 2.85 5.17
CA ALA A 278 -10.60 4.16 5.21
C ALA A 278 -12.06 4.07 4.71
N CYS A 279 -12.30 3.32 3.63
CA CYS A 279 -13.65 3.02 3.14
C CYS A 279 -14.46 2.27 4.22
N MET A 280 -13.91 1.19 4.78
CA MET A 280 -14.59 0.33 5.75
C MET A 280 -14.98 1.07 7.03
N LEU A 281 -14.09 1.90 7.57
CA LEU A 281 -14.38 2.76 8.72
C LEU A 281 -15.57 3.68 8.49
N SER A 282 -15.76 4.12 7.24
CA SER A 282 -16.83 5.03 6.85
C SER A 282 -18.15 4.35 6.47
N LEU A 283 -18.16 3.03 6.25
CA LEU A 283 -19.36 2.24 5.96
C LEU A 283 -20.16 1.88 7.23
N ARG A 284 -19.62 2.17 8.43
CA ARG A 284 -20.28 1.99 9.74
C ARG A 284 -21.77 2.44 9.81
N PRO A 285 -22.19 3.61 9.30
CA PRO A 285 -23.60 4.04 9.35
C PRO A 285 -24.50 3.30 8.33
N LEU A 286 -23.95 2.86 7.20
CA LEU A 286 -24.72 2.22 6.12
C LEU A 286 -25.31 0.89 6.56
N LYS A 287 -24.57 0.13 7.37
CA LYS A 287 -25.02 -1.15 7.88
C LYS A 287 -26.31 -1.02 8.71
N ARG A 288 -26.54 0.12 9.37
CA ARG A 288 -27.78 0.35 10.14
C ARG A 288 -29.02 0.52 9.24
N HIS A 289 -28.85 1.00 8.02
CA HIS A 289 -29.93 1.08 7.02
C HIS A 289 -30.10 -0.23 6.26
N ILE A 290 -29.00 -0.85 5.82
CA ILE A 290 -29.03 -2.14 5.10
C ILE A 290 -29.53 -3.28 6.00
N PHE A 291 -29.14 -3.35 7.29
CA PHE A 291 -29.62 -4.38 8.22
C PHE A 291 -30.99 -4.09 8.83
N LYS A 292 -31.50 -2.85 8.73
CA LYS A 292 -32.92 -2.58 9.00
C LYS A 292 -33.80 -3.10 7.87
N ASP A 293 -33.26 -3.20 6.66
CA ASP A 293 -33.92 -3.85 5.54
C ASP A 293 -33.83 -5.38 5.70
N LYS A 294 -34.91 -5.99 6.18
CA LYS A 294 -35.01 -7.43 6.45
C LYS A 294 -34.71 -8.29 5.21
N SER A 295 -34.74 -7.69 4.01
CA SER A 295 -34.46 -8.34 2.72
C SER A 295 -32.98 -8.72 2.54
N PHE A 296 -32.05 -7.80 2.83
CA PHE A 296 -30.61 -8.05 2.61
C PHE A 296 -30.04 -9.06 3.63
N THR A 297 -30.48 -8.97 4.89
CA THR A 297 -30.10 -9.93 5.94
C THR A 297 -30.59 -11.35 5.62
N LYS A 298 -31.80 -11.49 5.04
CA LYS A 298 -32.30 -12.77 4.53
C LYS A 298 -31.49 -13.28 3.34
N TRP A 299 -31.13 -12.41 2.40
CA TRP A 299 -30.34 -12.77 1.22
C TRP A 299 -28.92 -13.25 1.59
N VAL A 300 -28.19 -12.49 2.42
CA VAL A 300 -26.85 -12.89 2.90
C VAL A 300 -26.91 -14.15 3.76
N GLY A 301 -27.91 -14.26 4.64
CA GLY A 301 -28.15 -15.48 5.42
C GLY A 301 -28.37 -16.70 4.52
N SER A 302 -29.15 -16.55 3.45
CA SER A 302 -29.41 -17.62 2.48
C SER A 302 -28.15 -18.04 1.70
N TYR A 303 -27.25 -17.10 1.39
CA TYR A 303 -25.99 -17.39 0.72
C TYR A 303 -24.99 -18.10 1.63
N LEU A 304 -24.84 -17.65 2.88
CA LEU A 304 -23.97 -18.29 3.87
C LEU A 304 -24.47 -19.70 4.24
N ASP A 305 -25.79 -19.88 4.33
CA ASP A 305 -26.38 -21.19 4.60
C ASP A 305 -26.19 -22.17 3.43
N ARG A 306 -26.22 -21.68 2.18
CA ARG A 306 -25.86 -22.47 0.99
C ARG A 306 -24.39 -22.86 0.97
N PHE A 307 -23.49 -21.97 1.40
CA PHE A 307 -22.06 -22.25 1.46
C PHE A 307 -21.72 -23.26 2.57
N SER A 308 -22.36 -23.13 3.73
CA SER A 308 -22.26 -24.06 4.86
C SER A 308 -22.82 -25.46 4.53
N ARG A 309 -23.94 -25.53 3.80
CA ARG A 309 -24.48 -26.82 3.31
C ARG A 309 -23.61 -27.45 2.22
N GLY A 310 -22.89 -26.65 1.45
CA GLY A 310 -21.92 -27.12 0.45
C GLY A 310 -20.67 -27.80 1.05
N SER A 311 -20.28 -27.45 2.29
CA SER A 311 -19.12 -28.07 2.96
C SER A 311 -19.47 -29.30 3.79
N SER A 312 -20.76 -29.64 3.97
CA SER A 312 -21.20 -30.82 4.74
C SER A 312 -21.41 -32.08 3.89
N GLN A 313 -21.42 -31.95 2.56
CA GLN A 313 -21.66 -33.07 1.63
C GLN A 313 -20.35 -33.75 1.16
N GLY A 314 -19.36 -33.84 2.05
CA GLY A 314 -18.02 -34.37 1.78
C GLY A 314 -17.45 -35.29 2.87
N SER A 315 -18.25 -35.79 3.82
CA SER A 315 -17.84 -36.87 4.72
C SER A 315 -18.35 -38.22 4.18
N ILE A 316 -17.44 -38.90 3.51
CA ILE A 316 -17.57 -40.29 3.04
C ILE A 316 -17.93 -41.19 4.22
N SER A 317 -19.09 -41.85 4.13
CA SER A 317 -19.47 -42.97 4.98
C SER A 317 -18.58 -44.17 4.64
N PHE A 318 -17.66 -44.53 5.53
CA PHE A 318 -16.98 -45.82 5.47
C PHE A 318 -17.92 -46.87 6.11
N GLY A 319 -18.66 -47.56 5.25
CA GLY A 319 -19.47 -48.71 5.61
C GLY A 319 -18.61 -49.89 6.06
N GLY A 320 -19.07 -50.57 7.11
CA GLY A 320 -18.42 -51.74 7.68
C GLY A 320 -18.35 -52.93 6.72
N LEU A 321 -17.31 -53.74 6.93
CA LEU A 321 -17.17 -55.07 6.33
C LEU A 321 -16.68 -56.04 7.42
N LYS A 322 -17.61 -56.92 7.79
CA LYS A 322 -17.51 -58.22 8.49
C LYS A 322 -16.99 -58.26 9.92
#